data_AF-A0A061AGH8-F1
#
_entry.id   AF-A0A061AGH8-F1
#
_cell.length_a   1.000
_cell.length_b   1.000
_cell.length_c   1.000
_cell.angle_alpha   90.00
_cell.angle_beta   90.00
_cell.angle_gamma   90.00
#
_symmetry.space_group_name_H-M   'P 1'
#
loop_
_entity.id
_entity.type
_entity.pdbx_description
1 polymer ?
#
loop_
_entity_poly.entity_id
_entity_poly.type
_entity_poly.pdbx_seq_one_letter_code
_entity_poly.pdbx_strand_id
1 'polypeptide(L)' 'MSVDLVLKKLHSENKFNYMGDHRKFKFLLMHLNSTDLVINFFIEILKYKRYQANKIAYNVKYEKIRYQNQLNNKPGQVN' A
#
# COMPACT_ATOMS: atom_id res chain seq x y z
N MET A 1 -16.45 -4.74 7.90
CA MET A 1 -15.93 -3.38 8.20
C MET A 1 -16.43 -2.44 7.12
N SER A 2 -17.06 -1.30 7.46
CA SER A 2 -17.66 -0.41 6.45
C SER A 2 -16.61 0.48 5.77
N VAL A 3 -16.84 0.82 4.50
CA VAL A 3 -15.95 1.68 3.68
C VAL A 3 -15.69 3.03 4.36
N ASP A 4 -16.71 3.61 5.00
CA ASP A 4 -16.60 4.86 5.74
C ASP A 4 -15.65 4.80 6.92
N LEU A 5 -15.55 3.65 7.60
CA LEU A 5 -14.65 3.47 8.73
C LEU A 5 -13.18 3.46 8.26
N VAL A 6 -12.92 2.84 7.10
CA VAL A 6 -11.60 2.80 6.47
C VAL A 6 -11.18 4.20 6.01
N LEU A 7 -12.11 4.96 5.40
CA LEU A 7 -11.89 6.35 5.00
C LEU A 7 -11.58 7.24 6.20
N LYS A 8 -12.37 7.16 7.27
CA LYS A 8 -12.13 7.94 8.50
C LYS A 8 -10.77 7.62 9.10
N LYS A 9 -10.39 6.34 9.18
CA LYS A 9 -9.09 5.91 9.71
C LYS A 9 -7.93 6.38 8.82
N LEU A 10 -8.07 6.23 7.50
CA LEU A 10 -7.10 6.74 6.54
C LEU A 10 -6.92 8.26 6.68
N HIS A 11 -8.01 9.02 6.81
CA HIS A 11 -7.94 10.47 7.01
C HIS A 11 -7.30 10.87 8.35
N SER A 12 -7.58 10.15 9.43
CA SER A 12 -6.91 10.39 10.72
C SER A 12 -5.41 10.09 10.66
N GLU A 13 -5.01 9.01 9.97
CA GLU A 13 -3.59 8.67 9.78
C GLU A 13 -2.91 9.64 8.79
N ASN A 14 -3.65 10.17 7.82
CA ASN A 14 -3.14 11.14 6.85
C ASN A 14 -3.01 12.56 7.44
N LYS A 15 -3.82 12.90 8.46
CA LYS A 15 -3.67 14.15 9.25
C LYS A 15 -2.36 14.20 10.06
N PHE A 16 -1.69 13.07 10.27
CA PHE A 16 -0.45 12.97 11.02
C PHE A 16 0.83 13.31 10.22
N ASN A 17 0.70 14.12 9.16
CA ASN A 17 1.74 14.52 8.21
C ASN A 17 2.25 13.39 7.30
N TYR A 18 1.80 13.40 6.04
CA TYR A 18 2.43 12.73 4.88
C TYR A 18 2.48 11.20 4.91
N MET A 19 1.32 10.53 4.85
CA MET A 19 1.31 9.17 4.31
C MET A 19 1.57 9.23 2.79
N GLY A 20 2.80 8.94 2.36
CA GLY A 20 3.11 8.75 0.95
C GLY A 20 2.27 7.62 0.34
N ASP A 21 2.04 7.64 -0.97
CA ASP A 21 1.12 6.72 -1.65
C ASP A 21 1.41 5.23 -1.37
N HIS A 22 2.68 4.89 -1.18
CA HIS A 22 3.12 3.56 -0.78
C HIS A 22 2.53 3.13 0.58
N ARG A 23 2.48 4.04 1.57
CA ARG A 23 1.93 3.75 2.90
C ARG A 23 0.41 3.66 2.85
N LYS A 24 -0.27 4.53 2.10
CA LYS A 24 -1.72 4.43 1.84
C LYS A 24 -2.08 3.07 1.23
N PHE A 25 -1.28 2.63 0.26
CA PHE A 25 -1.49 1.35 -0.41
C PHE A 25 -1.33 0.18 0.56
N LYS A 26 -0.26 0.16 1.37
CA LYS A 26 -0.05 -0.86 2.40
C LYS A 26 -1.16 -0.88 3.44
N PHE A 27 -1.59 0.29 3.91
CA PHE A 27 -2.70 0.41 4.86
C PHE A 27 -3.98 -0.19 4.29
N LEU A 28 -4.36 0.21 3.07
CA LEU A 28 -5.56 -0.31 2.42
C LEU A 28 -5.44 -1.81 2.14
N LEU A 29 -4.26 -2.30 1.76
CA LEU A 29 -4.01 -3.73 1.55
C LEU A 29 -4.20 -4.54 2.84
N MET A 30 -3.80 -4.02 3.99
CA MET A 30 -4.03 -4.67 5.29
C MET A 30 -5.51 -4.76 5.68
N HIS A 31 -6.36 -3.88 5.17
CA HIS A 31 -7.80 -3.85 5.52
C HIS A 31 -8.67 -4.53 4.46
N LEU A 32 -8.29 -4.44 3.18
CA LEU A 32 -9.04 -5.01 2.05
C LEU A 32 -8.56 -6.40 1.65
N ASN A 33 -7.34 -6.81 2.07
CA ASN A 33 -6.72 -8.10 1.77
C ASN A 33 -6.69 -8.50 0.29
N SER A 34 -6.82 -7.53 -0.63
CA SER A 34 -6.76 -7.75 -2.08
C SER A 34 -6.15 -6.56 -2.78
N THR A 35 -5.10 -6.81 -3.57
CA THR A 35 -4.43 -5.78 -4.37
C THR A 35 -5.40 -5.12 -5.37
N ASP A 36 -6.30 -5.90 -5.98
CA ASP A 36 -7.26 -5.38 -6.96
C ASP A 36 -8.29 -4.45 -6.30
N LEU A 37 -8.76 -4.80 -5.09
CA LEU A 37 -9.64 -3.94 -4.32
C LEU A 37 -8.94 -2.64 -3.91
N VAL A 38 -7.65 -2.69 -3.56
CA VAL A 38 -6.87 -1.47 -3.26
C VAL A 38 -6.70 -0.61 -4.52
N ILE A 39 -6.38 -1.22 -5.68
CA ILE A 39 -6.26 -0.48 -6.94
C ILE A 39 -7.58 0.20 -7.29
N ASN A 40 -8.70 -0.51 -7.18
CA ASN A 40 -10.03 0.05 -7.42
C ASN A 40 -10.34 1.18 -6.42
N PHE A 41 -9.99 1.02 -5.14
CA PHE A 41 -10.14 2.09 -4.15
C PHE A 41 -9.35 3.35 -4.52
N PHE A 42 -8.11 3.21 -4.98
CA PHE A 42 -7.31 4.35 -5.44
C PHE A 42 -7.93 5.05 -6.65
N ILE A 43 -8.50 4.30 -7.59
CA ILE A 43 -9.11 4.84 -8.81
C ILE A 43 -10.46 5.50 -8.51
N GLU A 44 -11.34 4.78 -7.84
CA GLU A 44 -12.75 5.16 -7.68
C GLU A 44 -12.96 6.15 -6.54
N ILE A 45 -12.25 5.96 -5.43
CA ILE A 45 -12.42 6.76 -4.21
C ILE A 45 -11.39 7.89 -4.17
N LEU A 46 -10.11 7.58 -4.32
CA LEU A 46 -9.03 8.59 -4.25
C LEU A 46 -8.80 9.32 -5.59
N LYS A 47 -9.51 8.94 -6.66
CA LYS A 47 -9.46 9.57 -7.99
C LYS A 47 -8.08 9.55 -8.68
N TYR A 48 -7.26 8.54 -8.40
CA TYR A 48 -5.99 8.34 -9.10
C TYR A 48 -6.23 7.81 -10.51
N LYS A 49 -5.34 8.15 -11.46
CA LYS A 49 -5.35 7.50 -12.77
C LYS A 49 -4.92 6.04 -12.63
N ARG A 50 -5.51 5.14 -13.42
CA ARG A 50 -5.21 3.69 -13.37
C ARG A 50 -3.71 3.38 -13.45
N TYR A 51 -2.98 4.08 -14.33
CA TYR A 51 -1.52 3.87 -14.44
C TYR A 51 -0.77 4.26 -13.16
N GLN A 52 -1.23 5.28 -12.42
CA GLN A 52 -0.61 5.72 -11.17
C GLN A 52 -0.85 4.66 -10.07
N ALA A 53 -2.10 4.19 -9.93
CA ALA A 53 -2.45 3.14 -8.98
C ALA A 53 -1.67 1.84 -9.26
N ASN A 54 -1.57 1.43 -10.53
CA ASN A 54 -0.80 0.26 -10.94
C ASN A 54 0.71 0.45 -10.69
N LYS A 55 1.27 1.64 -10.94
CA LYS A 55 2.67 1.94 -10.63
C LYS A 55 2.95 1.81 -9.13
N ILE A 56 2.05 2.29 -8.28
CA ILE A 56 2.17 2.15 -6.83
C ILE A 56 2.11 0.67 -6.44
N ALA A 57 1.13 -0.09 -6.95
CA ALA A 57 0.99 -1.51 -6.69
C ALA A 57 2.25 -2.31 -7.09
N TYR A 58 2.79 -2.02 -8.28
CA TYR A 58 4.04 -2.60 -8.77
C TYR A 58 5.20 -2.28 -7.84
N ASN A 59 5.39 -1.01 -7.46
CA ASN A 59 6.48 -0.60 -6.57
C ASN A 59 6.37 -1.28 -5.19
N VAL A 60 5.17 -1.42 -4.65
CA VAL A 60 4.95 -2.13 -3.36
C VAL A 60 5.33 -3.61 -3.48
N LYS A 61 4.95 -4.28 -4.58
CA LYS A 61 5.28 -5.68 -4.83
C LYS A 61 6.78 -5.87 -5.09
N TYR A 62 7.37 -5.01 -5.91
CA TYR A 62 8.77 -5.08 -6.32
C TYR A 62 9.71 -4.82 -5.14
N GLU A 63 9.47 -3.79 -4.34
CA GLU A 63 10.29 -3.49 -3.16
C GLU A 63 10.22 -4.63 -2.13
N LYS A 64 9.08 -5.34 -2.02
CA LYS A 64 8.98 -6.56 -1.20
C LYS A 64 9.92 -7.66 -1.68
N ILE A 65 9.89 -7.95 -2.99
CA ILE A 65 10.75 -8.99 -3.60
C ILE A 65 12.23 -8.60 -3.49
N ARG A 66 12.56 -7.33 -3.78
CA ARG A 66 13.91 -6.80 -3.67
C ARG A 66 14.47 -6.95 -2.26
N TYR A 67 13.69 -6.58 -1.24
CA TYR A 67 14.09 -6.73 0.17
C TYR A 67 14.28 -8.20 0.56
N GLN A 68 13.37 -9.10 0.14
CA GLN A 68 13.51 -10.54 0.37
C GLN A 68 14.78 -11.09 -0.28
N ASN A 69 15.09 -10.69 -1.51
CA ASN A 69 16.32 -11.10 -2.19
C ASN A 69 17.57 -10.53 -1.50
N GLN A 70 17.52 -9.32 -0.93
CA GLN A 70 18.62 -8.76 -0.15
C GLN A 70 18.87 -9.53 1.16
N LEU A 71 17.81 -9.99 1.85
CA LEU A 71 17.94 -10.83 3.03
C LEU A 71 18.54 -12.19 2.68
N ASN A 72 18.09 -12.81 1.59
CA ASN A 72 18.59 -14.12 1.15
C ASN A 72 20.04 -14.07 0.66
N ASN A 73 20.49 -12.94 0.09
CA ASN A 73 21.86 -12.73 -0.37
C ASN A 73 22.82 -12.27 0.74
N LYS A 74 22.35 -12.10 1.99
CA LYS A 74 23.18 -11.85 3.17
C LYS A 74 22.99 -13.00 4.17
N PRO A 75 23.64 -14.16 3.97
CA PRO A 75 23.60 -15.24 4.95
C PRO A 75 24.32 -14.75 6.23
N GLY A 76 23.57 -14.39 7.27
CA GLY A 76 24.15 -14.02 8.58
C GLY A 76 23.50 -12.87 9.36
N GLN A 77 22.42 -12.25 8.89
CA GLN A 77 21.67 -11.27 9.69
C GLN A 77 20.22 -11.70 9.88
N VAL A 78 20.04 -12.82 10.56
CA VAL A 78 18.77 -13.17 11.23
C VAL A 78 19.09 -13.10 12.72
N ASN A 79 18.59 -12.07 13.42
CA ASN A 79 18.53 -12.07 14.88
C ASN A 79 17.31 -12.88 15.31
#